data_AF-A0A7K2BSV0-F1
#
_entry.id   AF-A0A7K2BSV0-F1
#
_cell.length_a   1.000
_cell.length_b   1.000
_cell.length_c   1.000
_cell.angle_alpha   90.00
_cell.angle_beta   90.00
_cell.angle_gamma   90.00
#
_symmetry.space_group_name_H-M   'P 1'
#
loop_
_entity.id
_entity.type
_entity.pdbx_description
1 polymer ?
#
loop_
_entity_poly.entity_id
_entity_poly.type
_entity_poly.pdbx_seq_one_letter_code
_entity_poly.pdbx_strand_id
1 'polypeptide(L)' 'MSEAGSVPAVGVVGLGVMGGAMARHIRAAGHDVAGYDIVGSRAEACGVRSAASPAEMAAEVDVVVFSLPSVESLREAS' A
#
# COMPACT_ATOMS: atom_id res chain seq x y z
N MET A 1 0.14 32.40 -2.79
CA MET A 1 -0.95 31.42 -2.92
C MET A 1 -0.31 30.08 -2.65
N SER A 2 -0.37 29.62 -1.40
CA SER A 2 0.25 28.36 -0.98
C SER A 2 -0.66 27.23 -1.40
N GLU A 3 -0.24 26.38 -2.32
CA GLU A 3 -0.82 25.05 -2.46
C GLU A 3 -0.33 24.25 -1.26
N ALA A 4 -1.15 24.14 -0.23
CA ALA A 4 -0.98 23.11 0.77
C ALA A 4 -1.29 21.78 0.07
N GLY A 5 -0.30 21.23 -0.64
CA GLY A 5 -0.42 19.93 -1.29
C GLY A 5 -0.80 18.90 -0.23
N SER A 6 -1.96 18.26 -0.40
CA SER A 6 -2.37 17.16 0.46
C SER A 6 -1.27 16.10 0.49
N VAL A 7 -0.92 15.60 1.67
CA VAL A 7 0.00 14.47 1.80
C VAL A 7 -0.64 13.29 1.06
N PRO A 8 -0.03 12.76 -0.02
CA PRO A 8 -0.68 11.77 -0.86
C PRO A 8 -0.98 10.48 -0.08
N ALA A 9 -2.16 9.91 -0.29
CA ALA A 9 -2.50 8.58 0.18
C ALA A 9 -1.77 7.53 -0.66
N VAL A 10 -1.24 6.50 0.00
CA VAL A 10 -0.38 5.49 -0.63
C VAL A 10 -0.95 4.09 -0.43
N GLY A 11 -1.09 3.34 -1.52
CA GLY A 11 -1.39 1.92 -1.52
C GLY A 11 -0.13 1.08 -1.66
N VAL A 12 -0.01 0.00 -0.89
CA VAL A 12 1.08 -0.99 -1.05
C VAL A 12 0.49 -2.37 -1.32
N VAL A 13 0.75 -2.90 -2.52
CA VAL A 13 0.40 -4.27 -2.93
C VAL A 13 1.58 -5.19 -2.69
N GLY A 14 1.38 -6.18 -1.82
CA GLY A 14 2.41 -7.10 -1.34
C GLY A 14 3.11 -6.53 -0.11
N LEU A 15 2.88 -7.16 1.05
CA LEU A 15 3.37 -6.76 2.37
C LEU A 15 4.36 -7.77 2.93
N GLY A 16 5.19 -8.35 2.05
CA GLY A 16 6.34 -9.15 2.43
C GLY A 16 7.44 -8.31 3.11
N VAL A 17 8.67 -8.83 3.15
CA VAL A 17 9.79 -8.16 3.86
C VAL A 17 9.98 -6.70 3.41
N MET A 18 10.03 -6.45 2.11
CA MET A 18 10.25 -5.10 1.59
C MET A 18 8.98 -4.25 1.59
N GLY A 19 7.88 -4.78 1.05
CA GLY A 19 6.59 -4.07 1.03
C GLY A 19 6.10 -3.66 2.41
N GLY A 20 6.21 -4.53 3.41
CA GLY A 20 5.84 -4.22 4.79
C GLY A 20 6.79 -3.22 5.47
N ALA A 21 8.08 -3.21 5.11
CA ALA A 21 9.01 -2.17 5.56
C ALA A 21 8.68 -0.80 4.94
N MET A 22 8.39 -0.77 3.63
CA MET A 22 7.95 0.44 2.93
C MET A 22 6.66 1.00 3.52
N ALA A 23 5.62 0.17 3.68
CA ALA A 23 4.34 0.56 4.25
C ALA A 23 4.49 1.20 5.64
N ARG A 24 5.33 0.61 6.51
CA ARG A 24 5.64 1.16 7.84
C ARG A 24 6.37 2.50 7.77
N HIS A 25 7.38 2.64 6.91
CA HIS A 25 8.12 3.90 6.79
C HIS A 25 7.27 5.02 6.20
N ILE A 26 6.46 4.73 5.17
CA ILE A 26 5.57 5.69 4.54
C ILE A 26 4.52 6.18 5.55
N ARG A 27 3.92 5.26 6.31
CA ARG A 27 3.02 5.62 7.42
C ARG A 27 3.72 6.46 8.49
N ALA A 28 4.94 6.08 8.89
CA ALA A 28 5.71 6.83 9.89
C ALA A 28 6.06 8.25 9.43
N ALA A 29 6.14 8.49 8.11
CA ALA A 29 6.30 9.81 7.52
C ALA A 29 5.01 10.65 7.48
N GLY A 30 3.87 10.11 7.95
CA GLY A 30 2.61 10.83 8.09
C GLY A 30 1.64 10.66 6.92
N HIS A 31 1.92 9.75 5.98
CA HIS A 31 0.98 9.43 4.91
C HIS A 31 -0.13 8.51 5.40
N ASP A 32 -1.32 8.64 4.80
CA ASP A 32 -2.35 7.63 4.90
C ASP A 32 -1.96 6.43 4.02
N VAL A 33 -1.94 5.23 4.61
CA VAL A 33 -1.45 4.02 3.93
C VAL A 33 -2.50 2.92 3.99
N ALA A 34 -2.88 2.44 2.81
CA ALA A 34 -3.63 1.22 2.62
C ALA A 34 -2.68 0.12 2.14
N GLY A 35 -2.89 -1.10 2.63
CA GLY A 35 -2.08 -2.26 2.27
C GLY A 35 -2.96 -3.44 1.86
N TYR A 36 -2.53 -4.13 0.80
CA TYR A 36 -3.11 -5.39 0.37
C TYR A 36 -2.04 -6.48 0.31
N ASP A 37 -2.34 -7.66 0.85
CA ASP A 37 -1.56 -8.88 0.68
C ASP A 37 -2.51 -10.08 0.73
N ILE A 38 -2.20 -11.12 -0.04
CA ILE A 38 -2.97 -12.38 -0.04
C ILE A 38 -3.01 -13.02 1.36
N VAL A 39 -2.00 -12.75 2.20
CA VAL A 39 -2.01 -13.09 3.62
C VAL A 39 -2.60 -11.90 4.38
N GLY A 40 -3.92 -11.93 4.60
CA GLY A 40 -4.68 -10.80 5.15
C GLY A 40 -4.21 -10.24 6.50
N SER A 41 -3.49 -11.02 7.31
CA SER A 41 -2.93 -10.55 8.60
C SER A 41 -1.73 -9.60 8.45
N ARG A 42 -1.15 -9.48 7.25
CA ARG A 42 0.07 -8.67 7.06
C ARG A 42 -0.17 -7.17 7.11
N ALA A 43 -1.33 -6.69 6.69
CA ALA A 43 -1.68 -5.27 6.79
C ALA A 43 -1.72 -4.83 8.26
N GLU A 44 -2.37 -5.61 9.11
CA GLU A 44 -2.42 -5.39 10.55
C GLU A 44 -1.03 -5.46 11.18
N ALA A 45 -0.21 -6.45 10.82
CA ALA A 45 1.17 -6.57 11.32
C ALA A 45 2.06 -5.37 10.92
N CYS A 46 1.76 -4.71 9.81
CA CYS A 46 2.42 -3.48 9.38
C CYS A 46 1.81 -2.21 10.01
N GLY A 47 0.67 -2.33 10.69
CA GLY A 47 -0.06 -1.22 11.30
C GLY A 47 -0.63 -0.25 10.27
N VAL A 48 -1.02 -0.73 9.09
CA VAL A 48 -1.65 0.06 8.01
C VAL A 48 -3.09 -0.39 7.79
N ARG A 49 -3.89 0.42 7.08
CA ARG A 49 -5.27 0.07 6.75
C ARG A 49 -5.28 -1.15 5.82
N SER A 50 -6.12 -2.14 6.09
CA SER A 50 -6.26 -3.31 5.21
C SER A 50 -7.26 -2.99 4.10
N ALA A 51 -6.89 -3.26 2.84
CA ALA A 51 -7.80 -3.22 1.70
C ALA A 51 -8.23 -4.64 1.31
N ALA A 52 -9.47 -4.82 0.81
CA ALA A 52 -9.96 -6.15 0.46
C ALA A 52 -9.47 -6.61 -0.93
N SER A 53 -9.11 -5.67 -1.82
CA SER A 53 -8.48 -5.97 -3.10
C SER A 53 -7.55 -4.82 -3.56
N PRO A 54 -6.61 -5.08 -4.50
CA PRO A 54 -5.81 -4.03 -5.12
C PRO A 54 -6.67 -2.98 -5.85
N ALA A 55 -7.76 -3.40 -6.48
CA ALA A 55 -8.66 -2.52 -7.23
C ALA A 55 -9.41 -1.53 -6.33
N GLU A 56 -9.94 -2.01 -5.20
CA GLU A 56 -10.56 -1.15 -4.19
C GLU A 56 -9.54 -0.19 -3.59
N MET A 57 -8.35 -0.68 -3.28
CA MET A 57 -7.27 0.17 -2.77
C MET A 57 -6.90 1.28 -3.76
N ALA A 58 -6.75 0.95 -5.05
CA ALA A 58 -6.40 1.90 -6.09
C ALA A 58 -7.46 3.00 -6.30
N ALA A 59 -8.72 2.75 -5.94
CA ALA A 59 -9.78 3.75 -5.98
C ALA A 59 -9.70 4.79 -4.85
N GLU A 60 -8.95 4.51 -3.78
CA GLU A 60 -8.87 5.34 -2.56
C GLU A 60 -7.53 6.03 -2.36
N VAL A 61 -6.51 5.73 -3.17
CA VAL A 61 -5.14 6.22 -3.00
C VAL A 61 -4.63 6.95 -4.23
N ASP A 62 -3.71 7.90 -4.03
CA ASP A 62 -3.12 8.68 -5.12
C ASP A 62 -1.99 7.91 -5.83
N VAL A 63 -1.30 7.04 -5.09
CA VAL A 63 -0.13 6.29 -5.57
C VAL A 63 -0.22 4.83 -5.13
N VAL A 64 0.04 3.90 -6.05
CA VAL A 64 0.14 2.47 -5.75
C VAL A 64 1.58 1.98 -5.95
N VAL A 65 2.12 1.32 -4.93
CA VAL A 65 3.42 0.67 -4.95
C VAL A 65 3.22 -0.84 -4.99
N PHE A 66 3.80 -1.50 -5.99
CA PHE A 66 3.82 -2.95 -6.09
C PHE A 66 5.16 -3.51 -5.60
N SER A 67 5.11 -4.36 -4.58
CA SER A 67 6.26 -5.09 -4.03
C SER A 67 5.99 -6.59 -4.08
N LEU A 68 6.09 -7.16 -5.27
CA LEU A 68 5.71 -8.54 -5.56
C LEU A 68 6.92 -9.39 -5.97
N PRO A 69 6.90 -10.71 -5.73
CA PRO A 69 8.04 -11.58 -5.99
C PRO A 69 8.26 -11.89 -7.48
N SER A 70 7.26 -11.62 -8.35
CA SER A 70 7.33 -11.94 -9.77
C SER A 70 6.41 -11.06 -10.61
N VAL A 71 6.62 -11.07 -11.93
CA VAL A 71 5.75 -10.42 -12.92
C VAL A 71 4.37 -11.08 -12.98
N GLU A 72 4.27 -12.39 -12.73
CA GLU A 72 2.98 -13.08 -12.73
C GLU A 72 2.08 -12.57 -11.61
N SER A 73 2.63 -12.44 -10.40
CA SER A 73 1.91 -11.86 -9.27
C SER A 73 1.46 -10.42 -9.55
N LEU A 74 2.23 -9.65 -10.34
CA LEU A 74 1.84 -8.30 -10.75
C LEU A 74 0.60 -8.34 -11.66
N ARG A 75 0.56 -9.27 -12.62
CA ARG A 75 -0.59 -9.42 -13.54
C ARG A 75 -1.85 -9.88 -12.83
N GLU A 76 -1.73 -10.73 -11.82
CA GLU A 76 -2.86 -11.18 -10.99
C GLU A 76 -3.44 -10.05 -10.13
N ALA A 77 -2.60 -9.08 -9.76
CA ALA A 77 -2.96 -7.99 -8.86
C ALA A 77 -3.33 -6.67 -9.57
N SER A 78 -3.22 -6.60 -10.90
CA SER A 78 -3.46 -5.40 -11.71
C SER A 78 -4.76 -5.44 -12.49
#